data_AF-A0A6P0CHD8-F1
#
_entry.id   AF-A0A6P0CHD8-F1
#
_cell.length_a   1.000
_cell.length_b   1.000
_cell.length_c   1.000
_cell.angle_alpha   90.00
_cell.angle_beta   90.00
_cell.angle_gamma   90.00
#
_symmetry.space_group_name_H-M   'P 1'
#
loop_
_entity.id
_entity.type
_entity.pdbx_description
1 polymer ?
#
loop_
_entity_poly.entity_id
_entity_poly.type
_entity_poly.pdbx_seq_one_letter_code
_entity_poly.pdbx_strand_id
1 'polypeptide(L)'
;MAQRFGGKYSPDGTNGDAPRPARRVEVDPAGGRSNVMFVPAIVLVATTLSDGALPMTLGLAGAGVWTLSAWLLREGLQAEAAFRARKVARRPALPRKMLAAVGIGVGTALAVMAHVNNTTDVLAPLLFGVCASALHLVAFGIDPLKSKGMEGIDTFQQDRVARVVIEAEKHLNAMTDAIRRAGDRKAAAKLEDFQETARTLIRTVEEDPRDLTAARKYLGIYLQGARDATIKFADIYSRTKDKEARDDYMALLDDLDHNFAARTRKSLLDDRSDLTIEIDVLRERLSREGVRLE
;
A
#
# COMPACT_ATOMS: atom_id res chain seq x y z
N MET A 1 -3.36 -20.53 -26.07
CA MET A 1 -3.14 -21.67 -25.15
C MET A 1 -1.65 -21.97 -25.17
N ALA A 2 -0.92 -21.72 -24.08
CA ALA A 2 0.50 -22.03 -24.00
C ALA A 2 0.65 -23.39 -23.29
N GLN A 3 1.01 -24.45 -24.03
CA GLN A 3 1.40 -25.73 -23.45
C GLN A 3 2.81 -25.60 -22.88
N ARG A 4 2.99 -25.99 -21.61
CA ARG A 4 4.31 -26.14 -21.00
C ARG A 4 4.83 -27.54 -21.31
N PHE A 5 5.96 -27.63 -21.99
CA PHE A 5 6.69 -28.88 -22.17
C PHE A 5 7.52 -29.17 -20.92
N GLY A 6 7.22 -30.28 -20.23
CA GLY A 6 8.07 -30.89 -19.22
C GLY A 6 8.80 -32.08 -19.82
N GLY A 7 10.13 -32.03 -19.90
CA GLY A 7 10.95 -33.11 -20.41
C GLY A 7 11.11 -34.26 -19.41
N LYS A 8 11.49 -35.44 -19.92
CA LYS A 8 11.65 -36.73 -19.22
C LYS A 8 12.67 -36.75 -18.05
N TYR A 9 13.30 -35.62 -17.74
CA TYR A 9 14.31 -35.49 -16.67
C TYR A 9 14.06 -34.29 -15.73
N SER A 10 12.84 -33.76 -15.68
CA SER A 10 12.52 -32.68 -14.72
C SER A 10 12.41 -33.26 -13.30
N PRO A 11 13.20 -32.81 -12.33
CA PRO A 11 13.13 -33.29 -10.96
C PRO A 11 12.00 -32.56 -10.24
N ASP A 12 10.76 -32.94 -10.51
CA ASP A 12 9.60 -32.56 -9.69
C ASP A 12 8.46 -33.54 -10.00
N GLY A 13 8.56 -34.70 -9.39
CA GLY A 13 7.50 -35.70 -9.36
C GLY A 13 7.30 -36.14 -7.92
N THR A 14 6.50 -35.37 -7.16
CA THR A 14 5.56 -35.78 -6.11
C THR A 14 5.25 -34.58 -5.22
N ASN A 15 4.04 -34.01 -5.37
CA ASN A 15 3.09 -33.73 -4.29
C ASN A 15 1.96 -32.87 -4.86
N GLY A 16 0.73 -33.14 -4.43
CA GLY A 16 -0.45 -32.39 -4.84
C GLY A 16 -0.35 -30.93 -4.39
N ASP A 17 0.23 -30.09 -5.23
CA ASP A 17 0.26 -28.65 -5.01
C ASP A 17 -1.13 -28.11 -5.34
N ALA A 18 -1.86 -27.69 -4.31
CA ALA A 18 -3.01 -26.83 -4.49
C ALA A 18 -2.58 -25.62 -5.35
N PRO A 19 -3.42 -25.14 -6.27
CA PRO A 19 -3.04 -24.03 -7.15
C PRO A 19 -2.67 -22.81 -6.28
N ARG A 20 -1.36 -22.52 -6.19
CA ARG A 20 -0.86 -21.31 -5.53
C ARG A 20 -1.54 -20.12 -6.19
N PRO A 21 -2.15 -19.20 -5.41
CA PRO A 21 -2.80 -18.03 -5.99
C PRO A 21 -1.79 -17.28 -6.87
N ALA A 22 -2.19 -16.98 -8.11
CA ALA A 22 -1.31 -16.32 -9.05
C ALA A 22 -0.80 -15.00 -8.45
N ARG A 23 0.53 -14.84 -8.39
CA ARG A 23 1.19 -13.62 -7.91
C ARG A 23 0.62 -12.41 -8.65
N ARG A 24 -0.12 -11.55 -7.94
CA ARG A 24 -0.65 -10.31 -8.53
C ARG A 24 0.52 -9.41 -8.87
N VAL A 25 0.62 -9.02 -10.14
CA VAL A 25 1.53 -7.96 -10.58
C VAL A 25 0.91 -6.64 -10.15
N GLU A 26 1.43 -6.05 -9.09
CA GLU A 26 1.05 -4.70 -8.68
C GLU A 26 1.78 -3.70 -9.57
N VAL A 27 1.02 -2.92 -10.35
CA VAL A 27 1.56 -1.84 -11.18
C VAL A 27 1.89 -0.67 -10.27
N ASP A 28 3.11 -0.13 -10.36
CA ASP A 28 3.49 1.07 -9.60
C ASP A 28 2.58 2.24 -9.97
N PRO A 29 1.74 2.72 -9.03
CA PRO A 29 0.79 3.81 -9.27
C PRO A 29 1.49 5.15 -9.54
N ALA A 30 2.76 5.29 -9.14
CA ALA A 30 3.62 6.45 -9.38
C ALA A 30 4.60 6.24 -10.55
N GLY A 31 4.24 5.35 -11.49
CA GLY A 31 5.05 5.05 -12.67
C GLY A 31 5.28 6.24 -13.63
N GLY A 32 5.67 5.93 -14.87
CA GLY A 32 6.21 6.92 -15.83
C GLY A 32 5.42 8.22 -16.02
N ARG A 33 4.10 8.23 -15.81
CA ARG A 33 3.25 9.43 -15.96
C ARG A 33 3.58 10.54 -14.96
N SER A 34 3.93 10.22 -13.70
CA SER A 34 4.37 11.25 -12.74
C SER A 34 5.79 11.72 -12.99
N ASN A 35 6.68 10.86 -13.51
CA ASN A 35 8.06 11.25 -13.81
C ASN A 35 8.16 12.27 -14.97
N VAL A 36 7.22 12.23 -15.92
CA VAL A 36 7.14 13.23 -17.01
C VAL A 36 6.92 14.65 -16.46
N MET A 37 6.28 14.81 -15.30
CA MET A 37 5.99 16.11 -14.71
C MET A 37 7.24 16.87 -14.22
N PHE A 38 8.41 16.22 -14.14
CA PHE A 38 9.67 16.89 -13.82
C PHE A 38 10.32 17.56 -15.04
N VAL A 39 9.96 17.16 -16.27
CA VAL A 39 10.58 17.65 -17.51
C VAL A 39 10.39 19.17 -17.69
N PRO A 40 9.19 19.76 -17.48
CA PRO A 40 9.00 21.19 -17.68
C PRO A 40 9.89 22.05 -16.76
N ALA A 41 10.17 21.60 -15.54
CA ALA A 41 11.07 22.31 -14.62
C ALA A 41 12.50 22.38 -15.17
N ILE A 42 12.99 21.29 -15.78
CA ILE A 42 14.33 21.25 -16.40
C ILE A 42 14.41 22.19 -17.59
N VAL A 43 13.39 22.18 -18.45
CA VAL A 43 13.29 23.09 -19.60
C VAL A 43 13.29 24.53 -19.13
N LEU A 44 12.51 24.86 -18.09
CA LEU A 44 12.43 26.21 -17.56
C LEU A 44 13.76 26.72 -17.00
N VAL A 45 14.51 25.88 -16.28
CA VAL A 45 15.86 26.24 -15.82
C VAL A 45 16.79 26.49 -17.01
N ALA A 46 16.74 25.62 -18.02
CA ALA A 46 17.61 25.73 -19.19
C ALA A 46 17.32 27.01 -20.01
N THR A 47 16.07 27.43 -20.14
CA THR A 47 15.72 28.65 -20.90
C THR A 47 16.02 29.93 -20.14
N THR A 48 15.98 29.90 -18.79
CA THR A 48 16.13 31.11 -17.96
C THR A 48 17.56 31.35 -17.48
N LEU A 49 18.47 30.39 -17.67
CA LEU A 49 19.86 30.46 -17.21
C LEU A 49 20.70 31.52 -17.96
N SER A 50 20.36 31.80 -19.22
CA SER A 50 21.05 32.79 -20.05
C SER A 50 20.46 34.20 -19.97
N ASP A 51 19.37 34.38 -19.21
CA ASP A 51 18.65 35.64 -19.14
C ASP A 51 19.18 36.58 -18.04
N GLY A 52 18.61 37.77 -17.95
CA GLY A 52 18.90 38.72 -16.87
C GLY A 52 18.52 38.18 -15.48
N ALA A 53 19.02 38.82 -14.41
CA ALA A 53 18.83 38.37 -13.04
C ALA A 53 17.35 38.19 -12.63
N LEU A 54 16.46 39.05 -13.12
CA LEU A 54 15.04 38.99 -12.79
C LEU A 54 14.31 37.80 -13.46
N PRO A 55 14.39 37.58 -14.79
CA PRO A 55 13.96 36.34 -15.42
C PRO A 55 14.54 35.07 -14.79
N MET A 56 15.85 35.08 -14.47
CA MET A 56 16.53 33.92 -13.89
C MET A 56 15.96 33.58 -12.50
N THR A 57 15.75 34.57 -11.63
CA THR A 57 15.20 34.34 -10.28
C THR A 57 13.76 33.82 -10.33
N LEU A 58 12.90 34.39 -11.19
CA LEU A 58 11.53 33.92 -11.39
C LEU A 58 11.47 32.53 -12.03
N GLY A 59 12.34 32.25 -12.99
CA GLY A 59 12.50 30.95 -13.64
C GLY A 59 12.91 29.86 -12.66
N LEU A 60 13.93 30.11 -11.84
CA LEU A 60 14.39 29.19 -10.80
C LEU A 60 13.33 28.97 -9.71
N ALA A 61 12.65 30.03 -9.28
CA ALA A 61 11.55 29.92 -8.32
C ALA A 61 10.40 29.08 -8.91
N GLY A 62 10.00 29.35 -10.15
CA GLY A 62 8.99 28.59 -10.88
C GLY A 62 9.36 27.12 -11.02
N ALA A 63 10.61 26.82 -11.39
CA ALA A 63 11.12 25.46 -11.52
C ALA A 63 11.15 24.72 -10.17
N GLY A 64 11.53 25.41 -9.09
CA GLY A 64 11.49 24.88 -7.73
C GLY A 64 10.08 24.51 -7.29
N VAL A 65 9.12 25.42 -7.48
CA VAL A 65 7.70 25.18 -7.19
C VAL A 65 7.15 24.03 -8.03
N TRP A 66 7.50 23.97 -9.32
CA TRP A 66 7.07 22.90 -10.21
C TRP A 66 7.60 21.53 -9.77
N THR A 67 8.88 21.47 -9.42
CA THR A 67 9.55 20.24 -8.95
C THR A 67 8.93 19.74 -7.65
N LEU A 68 8.68 20.65 -6.69
CA LEU A 68 7.98 20.33 -5.45
C LEU A 68 6.57 19.79 -5.71
N SER A 69 5.86 20.40 -6.67
CA SER A 69 4.51 19.98 -7.05
C SER A 69 4.49 18.60 -7.71
N ALA A 70 5.46 18.32 -8.58
CA ALA A 70 5.61 16.99 -9.20
C ALA A 70 5.93 15.91 -8.15
N TRP A 71 6.77 16.22 -7.16
CA TRP A 71 7.04 15.34 -6.03
C TRP A 71 5.77 15.08 -5.20
N LEU A 72 5.00 16.12 -4.89
CA LEU A 72 3.75 16.01 -4.14
C LEU A 72 2.69 15.20 -4.88
N LEU A 73 2.60 15.35 -6.21
CA LEU A 73 1.73 14.53 -7.06
C LEU A 73 2.10 13.05 -6.98
N ARG A 74 3.41 12.73 -7.03
CA ARG A 74 3.90 11.35 -6.94
C ARG A 74 3.44 10.69 -5.64
N GLU A 75 3.61 11.40 -4.52
CA GLU A 75 3.15 10.91 -3.22
C GLU A 75 1.61 10.82 -3.14
N GLY A 76 0.89 11.76 -3.75
CA GLY A 76 -0.57 11.74 -3.82
C GLY A 76 -1.11 10.53 -4.58
N LEU A 77 -0.47 10.15 -5.69
CA LEU A 77 -0.82 8.95 -6.46
C LEU A 77 -0.56 7.67 -5.67
N GLN A 78 0.55 7.58 -4.94
CA GLN A 78 0.84 6.43 -4.06
C GLN A 78 -0.18 6.33 -2.93
N ALA A 79 -0.52 7.45 -2.29
CA ALA A 79 -1.51 7.48 -1.22
C ALA A 79 -2.91 7.08 -1.71
N GLU A 80 -3.31 7.54 -2.90
CA GLU A 80 -4.58 7.15 -3.50
C GLU A 80 -4.62 5.67 -3.88
N ALA A 81 -3.52 5.11 -4.38
CA ALA A 81 -3.45 3.69 -4.69
C ALA A 81 -3.55 2.83 -3.43
N ALA A 82 -2.85 3.20 -2.35
CA ALA A 82 -2.99 2.55 -1.05
C ALA A 82 -4.42 2.66 -0.51
N PHE A 83 -5.05 3.83 -0.65
CA PHE A 83 -6.45 4.04 -0.29
C PHE A 83 -7.40 3.17 -1.13
N ARG A 84 -7.18 3.05 -2.45
CA ARG A 84 -8.01 2.24 -3.34
C ARG A 84 -7.86 0.73 -3.10
N ALA A 85 -6.64 0.27 -2.82
CA ALA A 85 -6.35 -1.15 -2.60
C ALA A 85 -7.09 -1.73 -1.39
N ARG A 86 -7.34 -0.92 -0.35
CA ARG A 86 -8.05 -1.32 0.87
C ARG A 86 -9.56 -1.12 0.69
N LYS A 87 -10.42 -2.03 1.15
CA LYS A 87 -11.89 -1.80 1.15
C LYS A 87 -12.32 -0.78 2.20
N VAL A 88 -11.66 -0.82 3.36
CA VAL A 88 -11.84 0.11 4.48
C VAL A 88 -10.59 0.99 4.56
N ALA A 89 -10.76 2.31 4.43
CA ALA A 89 -9.64 3.25 4.52
C ALA A 89 -10.11 4.66 4.90
N ARG A 90 -9.30 5.33 5.73
CA ARG A 90 -9.47 6.74 6.06
C ARG A 90 -8.97 7.61 4.90
N ARG A 91 -9.65 8.73 4.64
CA ARG A 91 -9.18 9.72 3.67
C ARG A 91 -7.74 10.17 4.00
N PRO A 92 -6.89 10.44 2.99
CA PRO A 92 -5.57 11.05 3.19
C PRO A 92 -5.67 12.35 4.00
N ALA A 93 -4.71 12.61 4.89
CA ALA A 93 -4.73 13.77 5.78
C ALA A 93 -4.59 15.12 5.03
N LEU A 94 -3.93 15.10 3.87
CA LEU A 94 -3.73 16.26 3.00
C LEU A 94 -4.13 15.89 1.56
N PRO A 95 -4.89 16.75 0.85
CA PRO A 95 -5.23 16.55 -0.55
C PRO A 95 -4.03 16.92 -1.44
N ARG A 96 -3.06 15.99 -1.52
CA ARG A 96 -1.74 16.21 -2.12
C ARG A 96 -1.82 16.49 -3.62
N LYS A 97 -2.74 15.87 -4.38
CA LYS A 97 -2.94 16.16 -5.80
C LYS A 97 -3.54 17.55 -6.02
N MET A 98 -4.46 17.98 -5.15
CA MET A 98 -5.00 19.35 -5.23
C MET A 98 -3.93 20.39 -4.95
N LEU A 99 -3.11 20.17 -3.92
CA LEU A 99 -1.98 21.05 -3.62
C LEU A 99 -0.94 21.05 -4.76
N ALA A 100 -0.70 19.90 -5.39
CA ALA A 100 0.16 19.79 -6.56
C ALA A 100 -0.43 20.57 -7.75
N ALA A 101 -1.74 20.50 -7.98
CA ALA A 101 -2.40 21.28 -9.04
C ALA A 101 -2.21 22.79 -8.84
N VAL A 102 -2.40 23.28 -7.61
CA VAL A 102 -2.16 24.70 -7.27
C VAL A 102 -0.70 25.06 -7.47
N GLY A 103 0.22 24.24 -7.00
CA GLY A 103 1.65 24.47 -7.18
C GLY A 103 2.09 24.46 -8.64
N ILE A 104 1.55 23.57 -9.49
CA ILE A 104 1.78 23.58 -10.93
C ILE A 104 1.26 24.88 -11.56
N GLY A 105 0.10 25.37 -11.13
CA GLY A 105 -0.42 26.67 -11.57
C GLY A 105 0.52 27.83 -11.21
N VAL A 106 0.99 27.89 -9.97
CA VAL A 106 1.92 28.92 -9.50
C VAL A 106 3.26 28.82 -10.23
N GLY A 107 3.82 27.61 -10.39
CA GLY A 107 5.05 27.38 -11.13
C GLY A 107 4.93 27.81 -12.59
N THR A 108 3.80 27.54 -13.23
CA THR A 108 3.50 27.98 -14.60
C THR A 108 3.39 29.50 -14.70
N ALA A 109 2.69 30.14 -13.75
CA ALA A 109 2.56 31.59 -13.73
C ALA A 109 3.94 32.28 -13.57
N LEU A 110 4.80 31.75 -12.68
CA LEU A 110 6.17 32.23 -12.51
C LEU A 110 7.02 32.02 -13.78
N ALA A 111 6.85 30.87 -14.45
CA ALA A 111 7.53 30.58 -15.70
C ALA A 111 7.16 31.59 -16.81
N VAL A 112 5.87 31.92 -16.93
CA VAL A 112 5.40 32.92 -17.89
C VAL A 112 5.91 34.31 -17.50
N MET A 113 5.83 34.69 -16.22
CA MET A 113 6.32 35.98 -15.73
C MET A 113 7.81 36.18 -16.01
N ALA A 114 8.62 35.11 -15.97
CA ALA A 114 10.04 35.17 -16.29
C ALA A 114 10.33 35.56 -17.75
N HIS A 115 9.40 35.31 -18.69
CA HIS A 115 9.59 35.53 -20.13
C HIS A 115 8.71 36.65 -20.70
N VAL A 116 7.97 37.38 -19.87
CA VAL A 116 7.15 38.51 -20.31
C VAL A 116 7.95 39.80 -20.21
N ASN A 117 7.90 40.61 -21.27
CA ASN A 117 8.68 41.86 -21.38
C ASN A 117 8.26 42.94 -20.36
N ASN A 118 7.01 42.90 -19.87
CA ASN A 118 6.48 43.81 -18.86
C ASN A 118 6.08 43.05 -17.60
N THR A 119 6.78 43.28 -16.50
CA THR A 119 6.55 42.63 -15.21
C THR A 119 5.22 43.01 -14.55
N THR A 120 4.56 44.06 -15.03
CA THR A 120 3.22 44.49 -14.59
C THR A 120 2.09 43.77 -15.31
N ASP A 121 2.37 43.00 -16.37
CA ASP A 121 1.36 42.20 -17.05
C ASP A 121 1.15 40.87 -16.31
N VAL A 122 0.13 40.86 -15.44
CA VAL A 122 -0.23 39.69 -14.63
C VAL A 122 -1.29 38.83 -15.31
N LEU A 123 -1.93 39.31 -16.39
CA LEU A 123 -3.05 38.62 -17.01
C LEU A 123 -2.62 37.31 -17.67
N ALA A 124 -1.54 37.33 -18.46
CA ALA A 124 -1.04 36.11 -19.10
C ALA A 124 -0.55 35.07 -18.08
N PRO A 125 0.31 35.40 -17.10
CA PRO A 125 0.69 34.48 -16.02
C PRO A 125 -0.49 33.84 -15.29
N LEU A 126 -1.53 34.64 -14.99
CA LEU A 126 -2.74 34.17 -14.33
C LEU A 126 -3.49 33.14 -15.19
N LEU A 127 -3.73 33.46 -16.47
CA LEU A 127 -4.46 32.58 -17.38
C LEU A 127 -3.74 31.25 -17.58
N PHE A 128 -2.43 31.28 -17.84
CA PHE A 128 -1.63 30.07 -18.00
C PHE A 128 -1.58 29.24 -16.70
N GLY A 129 -1.46 29.89 -15.53
CA GLY A 129 -1.50 29.21 -14.24
C GLY A 129 -2.84 28.53 -13.95
N VAL A 130 -3.96 29.20 -14.27
CA VAL A 130 -5.31 28.61 -14.12
C VAL A 130 -5.50 27.44 -15.07
N CYS A 131 -5.14 27.60 -16.35
CA CYS A 131 -5.21 26.53 -17.34
C CYS A 131 -4.36 25.32 -16.95
N ALA A 132 -3.12 25.54 -16.49
CA ALA A 132 -2.24 24.46 -16.04
C ALA A 132 -2.80 23.72 -14.82
N SER A 133 -3.36 24.45 -13.85
CA SER A 133 -4.03 23.86 -12.67
C SER A 133 -5.22 23.01 -13.10
N ALA A 134 -6.07 23.52 -14.00
CA ALA A 134 -7.24 22.82 -14.49
C ALA A 134 -6.85 21.54 -15.26
N LEU A 135 -5.89 21.64 -16.17
CA LEU A 135 -5.35 20.49 -16.91
C LEU A 135 -4.75 19.45 -15.98
N HIS A 136 -4.07 19.87 -14.91
CA HIS A 136 -3.53 18.96 -13.90
C HIS A 136 -4.64 18.18 -13.18
N LEU A 137 -5.70 18.86 -12.75
CA LEU A 137 -6.84 18.21 -12.10
C LEU A 137 -7.55 17.24 -13.05
N VAL A 138 -7.70 17.59 -14.33
CA VAL A 138 -8.29 16.70 -15.34
C VAL A 138 -7.39 15.48 -15.59
N ALA A 139 -6.07 15.66 -15.67
CA ALA A 139 -5.13 14.59 -15.98
C ALA A 139 -4.93 13.59 -14.84
N PHE A 140 -4.93 14.05 -13.58
CA PHE A 140 -4.57 13.24 -12.40
C PHE A 140 -5.73 12.99 -11.42
N GLY A 141 -6.85 13.69 -11.60
CA GLY A 141 -8.01 13.61 -10.72
C GLY A 141 -7.83 14.33 -9.38
N ILE A 142 -8.90 14.31 -8.59
CA ILE A 142 -8.94 14.88 -7.23
C ILE A 142 -8.67 13.77 -6.22
N ASP A 143 -7.97 14.10 -5.12
CA ASP A 143 -7.76 13.16 -4.00
C ASP A 143 -9.09 12.66 -3.41
N PRO A 144 -9.16 11.41 -2.91
CA PRO A 144 -10.35 10.91 -2.22
C PRO A 144 -10.63 11.71 -0.93
N LEU A 145 -11.72 12.50 -0.96
CA LEU A 145 -12.11 13.40 0.14
C LEU A 145 -12.95 12.74 1.24
N LYS A 146 -13.51 11.56 0.94
CA LYS A 146 -14.34 10.77 1.86
C LYS A 146 -13.66 9.45 2.15
N SER A 147 -13.70 9.06 3.42
CA SER A 147 -13.33 7.71 3.84
C SER A 147 -14.35 6.71 3.31
N LYS A 148 -13.94 5.44 3.17
CA LYS A 148 -14.83 4.37 2.68
C LYS A 148 -14.82 3.17 3.63
N GLY A 149 -15.93 2.43 3.64
CA GLY A 149 -16.10 1.25 4.49
C GLY A 149 -16.18 1.55 5.99
N MET A 150 -16.62 2.78 6.35
CA MET A 150 -16.69 3.25 7.75
C MET A 150 -18.13 3.53 8.23
N GLU A 151 -19.14 2.98 7.55
CA GLU A 151 -20.55 3.10 7.97
C GLU A 151 -20.90 1.95 8.93
N GLY A 152 -21.33 2.29 10.15
CA GLY A 152 -21.95 1.34 11.08
C GLY A 152 -21.07 0.66 12.13
N ILE A 153 -19.75 0.90 12.18
CA ILE A 153 -18.86 0.33 13.22
C ILE A 153 -18.08 1.44 13.91
N ASP A 154 -18.13 1.42 15.25
CA ASP A 154 -17.50 2.37 16.18
C ASP A 154 -16.08 2.78 15.73
N THR A 155 -15.88 4.08 15.46
CA THR A 155 -14.61 4.65 14.98
C THR A 155 -13.43 4.34 15.90
N PHE A 156 -13.69 4.13 17.19
CA PHE A 156 -12.69 3.68 18.17
C PHE A 156 -12.19 2.26 17.92
N GLN A 157 -13.03 1.33 17.49
CA GLN A 157 -12.63 -0.04 17.15
C GLN A 157 -11.75 -0.02 15.89
N GLN A 158 -12.12 0.76 14.87
CA GLN A 158 -11.35 0.90 13.64
C GLN A 158 -9.96 1.50 13.87
N ASP A 159 -9.86 2.56 14.69
CA ASP A 159 -8.59 3.17 15.06
C ASP A 159 -7.66 2.19 15.80
N ARG A 160 -8.23 1.26 16.57
CA ARG A 160 -7.46 0.19 17.23
C ARG A 160 -6.97 -0.84 16.23
N VAL A 161 -7.80 -1.26 15.27
CA VAL A 161 -7.40 -2.17 14.18
C VAL A 161 -6.25 -1.57 13.39
N ALA A 162 -6.39 -0.33 12.91
CA ALA A 162 -5.39 0.34 12.09
C ALA A 162 -4.01 0.40 12.79
N ARG A 163 -3.98 0.72 14.09
CA ARG A 163 -2.73 0.72 14.87
C ARG A 163 -2.09 -0.66 14.95
N VAL A 164 -2.88 -1.70 15.22
CA VAL A 164 -2.37 -3.07 15.32
C VAL A 164 -1.84 -3.57 13.97
N VAL A 165 -2.53 -3.24 12.88
CA VAL A 165 -2.10 -3.59 11.52
C VAL A 165 -0.76 -2.95 11.19
N ILE A 166 -0.60 -1.65 11.48
CA ILE A 166 0.67 -0.93 11.22
C ILE A 166 1.83 -1.56 12.00
N GLU A 167 1.64 -1.87 13.28
CA GLU A 167 2.69 -2.54 14.08
C GLU A 167 2.98 -3.96 13.58
N ALA A 168 1.96 -4.71 13.16
CA ALA A 168 2.15 -6.03 12.55
C ALA A 168 2.98 -5.95 11.26
N GLU A 169 2.65 -5.05 10.33
CA GLU A 169 3.42 -4.84 9.09
C GLU A 169 4.86 -4.41 9.37
N LYS A 170 5.06 -3.56 10.38
CA LYS A 170 6.40 -3.14 10.83
C LYS A 170 7.20 -4.33 11.36
N HIS A 171 6.59 -5.26 12.09
CA HIS A 171 7.26 -6.49 12.51
C HIS A 171 7.66 -7.36 11.31
N LEU A 172 6.78 -7.56 10.32
CA LEU A 172 7.09 -8.31 9.11
C LEU A 172 8.25 -7.69 8.33
N ASN A 173 8.26 -6.36 8.17
CA ASN A 173 9.35 -5.66 7.49
C ASN A 173 10.69 -5.83 8.24
N ALA A 174 10.67 -5.71 9.57
CA ALA A 174 11.86 -5.94 10.39
C ALA A 174 12.40 -7.38 10.28
N MET A 175 11.51 -8.37 10.12
CA MET A 175 11.91 -9.76 9.86
C MET A 175 12.63 -9.89 8.51
N THR A 176 12.09 -9.26 7.45
CA THR A 176 12.73 -9.24 6.11
C THR A 176 14.14 -8.64 6.17
N ASP A 177 14.32 -7.55 6.92
CA ASP A 177 15.63 -6.91 7.04
C ASP A 177 16.60 -7.73 7.88
N ALA A 178 16.11 -8.42 8.91
CA ALA A 178 16.92 -9.35 9.69
C ALA A 178 17.36 -10.57 8.87
N ILE A 179 16.45 -11.23 8.15
CA ILE A 179 16.78 -12.46 7.43
C ILE A 179 17.80 -12.24 6.31
N ARG A 180 17.79 -11.05 5.68
CA ARG A 180 18.79 -10.66 4.67
C ARG A 180 20.22 -10.75 5.20
N ARG A 181 20.43 -10.46 6.49
CA ARG A 181 21.75 -10.55 7.15
C ARG A 181 22.21 -11.99 7.37
N ALA A 182 21.28 -12.95 7.48
CA ALA A 182 21.61 -14.37 7.60
C ALA A 182 22.21 -14.93 6.30
N GLY A 183 21.74 -14.44 5.15
CA GLY A 183 22.17 -14.86 3.82
C GLY A 183 21.73 -16.28 3.42
N ASP A 184 20.76 -16.86 4.14
CA ASP A 184 20.22 -18.19 3.83
C ASP A 184 18.98 -18.09 2.95
N ARG A 185 19.07 -18.62 1.72
CA ARG A 185 17.98 -18.54 0.74
C ARG A 185 16.76 -19.37 1.15
N LYS A 186 16.95 -20.50 1.85
CA LYS A 186 15.84 -21.37 2.26
C LYS A 186 15.05 -20.72 3.40
N ALA A 187 15.76 -20.19 4.40
CA ALA A 187 15.13 -19.48 5.50
C ALA A 187 14.41 -18.20 5.02
N ALA A 188 14.98 -17.48 4.05
CA ALA A 188 14.33 -16.32 3.43
C ALA A 188 13.04 -16.69 2.69
N ALA A 189 13.04 -17.78 1.91
CA ALA A 189 11.85 -18.26 1.22
C ALA A 189 10.76 -18.70 2.22
N LYS A 190 11.14 -19.44 3.26
CA LYS A 190 10.20 -19.88 4.29
C LYS A 190 9.58 -18.72 5.07
N LEU A 191 10.36 -17.67 5.31
CA LEU A 191 9.86 -16.44 5.91
C LEU A 191 8.87 -15.74 4.98
N GLU A 192 9.13 -15.70 3.68
CA GLU A 192 8.21 -15.09 2.69
C GLU A 192 6.84 -15.81 2.69
N ASP A 193 6.83 -17.14 2.75
CA ASP A 193 5.61 -17.94 2.87
C ASP A 193 4.81 -17.57 4.14
N PHE A 194 5.49 -17.55 5.31
CA PHE A 194 4.86 -17.12 6.56
C PHE A 194 4.32 -15.69 6.50
N GLN A 195 5.06 -14.77 5.86
CA GLN A 195 4.60 -13.38 5.69
C GLN A 195 3.32 -13.29 4.85
N GLU A 196 3.14 -14.15 3.85
CA GLU A 196 1.91 -14.21 3.06
C GLU A 196 0.73 -14.67 3.92
N THR A 197 0.91 -15.72 4.73
CA THR A 197 -0.11 -16.18 5.68
C THR A 197 -0.44 -15.11 6.72
N ALA A 198 0.57 -14.45 7.29
CA ALA A 198 0.36 -13.36 8.23
C ALA A 198 -0.38 -12.17 7.60
N ARG A 199 -0.04 -11.78 6.37
CA ARG A 199 -0.77 -10.74 5.62
C ARG A 199 -2.21 -11.12 5.34
N THR A 200 -2.50 -12.41 5.15
CA THR A 200 -3.88 -12.90 4.99
C THR A 200 -4.69 -12.71 6.27
N LEU A 201 -4.12 -13.03 7.43
CA LEU A 201 -4.76 -12.78 8.72
C LEU A 201 -4.97 -11.27 8.97
N ILE A 202 -3.97 -10.45 8.67
CA ILE A 202 -4.06 -8.98 8.77
C ILE A 202 -5.25 -8.46 7.95
N ARG A 203 -5.35 -8.87 6.68
CA ARG A 203 -6.46 -8.46 5.80
C ARG A 203 -7.81 -8.91 6.33
N THR A 204 -7.90 -10.13 6.89
CA THR A 204 -9.15 -10.64 7.48
C THR A 204 -9.62 -9.73 8.62
N VAL A 205 -8.70 -9.30 9.49
CA VAL A 205 -9.01 -8.37 10.60
C VAL A 205 -9.31 -6.94 10.12
N GLU A 206 -8.70 -6.51 9.01
CA GLU A 206 -9.07 -5.24 8.37
C GLU A 206 -10.48 -5.27 7.76
N GLU A 207 -10.90 -6.44 7.26
CA GLU A 207 -12.24 -6.64 6.70
C GLU A 207 -13.31 -6.70 7.80
N ASP A 208 -13.02 -7.35 8.93
CA ASP A 208 -13.91 -7.38 10.10
C ASP A 208 -13.19 -6.95 11.40
N PRO A 209 -13.47 -5.73 11.93
CA PRO A 209 -12.92 -5.27 13.20
C PRO A 209 -13.26 -6.15 14.41
N ARG A 210 -14.35 -6.93 14.36
CA ARG A 210 -14.77 -7.83 15.47
C ARG A 210 -13.73 -8.91 15.72
N ASP A 211 -13.05 -9.36 14.67
CA ASP A 211 -12.02 -10.39 14.71
C ASP A 211 -10.73 -9.95 15.41
N LEU A 212 -10.51 -8.65 15.55
CA LEU A 212 -9.33 -8.12 16.21
C LEU A 212 -9.15 -8.70 17.62
N THR A 213 -10.24 -8.92 18.36
CA THR A 213 -10.16 -9.41 19.74
C THR A 213 -9.48 -10.78 19.80
N ALA A 214 -9.79 -11.66 18.85
CA ALA A 214 -9.25 -13.00 18.82
C ALA A 214 -7.94 -13.11 18.03
N ALA A 215 -7.68 -12.20 17.09
CA ALA A 215 -6.42 -12.12 16.35
C ALA A 215 -5.31 -11.32 17.08
N ARG A 216 -5.64 -10.52 18.10
CA ARG A 216 -4.70 -9.63 18.81
C ARG A 216 -3.43 -10.35 19.30
N LYS A 217 -3.58 -11.56 19.86
CA LYS A 217 -2.45 -12.35 20.36
C LYS A 217 -1.47 -12.71 19.23
N TYR A 218 -1.99 -13.00 18.04
CA TYR A 218 -1.23 -13.36 16.86
C TYR A 218 -0.51 -12.13 16.29
N LEU A 219 -1.25 -11.04 16.05
CA LEU A 219 -0.70 -9.84 15.44
C LEU A 219 0.24 -9.03 16.35
N GLY A 220 0.11 -9.17 17.67
CA GLY A 220 1.00 -8.55 18.65
C GLY A 220 2.10 -9.50 19.10
N ILE A 221 1.77 -10.37 20.06
CA ILE A 221 2.76 -11.17 20.80
C ILE A 221 3.50 -12.15 19.88
N TYR A 222 2.79 -12.86 19.01
CA TYR A 222 3.43 -13.87 18.16
C TYR A 222 4.26 -13.24 17.04
N LEU A 223 3.79 -12.16 16.39
CA LEU A 223 4.61 -11.44 15.40
C LEU A 223 5.83 -10.78 16.02
N GLN A 224 5.69 -10.17 17.20
CA GLN A 224 6.83 -9.63 17.93
C GLN A 224 7.84 -10.74 18.28
N GLY A 225 7.37 -11.87 18.81
CA GLY A 225 8.22 -13.01 19.12
C GLY A 225 8.91 -13.59 17.87
N ALA A 226 8.20 -13.69 16.76
CA ALA A 226 8.74 -14.16 15.48
C ALA A 226 9.82 -13.21 14.95
N ARG A 227 9.62 -11.88 15.08
CA ARG A 227 10.63 -10.87 14.77
C ARG A 227 11.88 -11.06 15.61
N ASP A 228 11.72 -11.15 16.93
CA ASP A 228 12.85 -11.24 17.84
C ASP A 228 13.63 -12.56 17.63
N ALA A 229 12.93 -13.66 17.33
CA ALA A 229 13.53 -14.94 16.94
C ALA A 229 14.29 -14.82 15.60
N THR A 230 13.72 -14.14 14.60
CA THR A 230 14.37 -13.92 13.30
C THR A 230 15.66 -13.11 13.44
N ILE A 231 15.66 -12.09 14.30
CA ILE A 231 16.86 -11.30 14.60
C ILE A 231 17.95 -12.18 15.23
N LYS A 232 17.60 -12.96 16.27
CA LYS A 232 18.54 -13.88 16.93
C LYS A 232 19.08 -14.93 15.97
N PHE A 233 18.22 -15.54 15.16
CA PHE A 233 18.63 -16.49 14.13
C PHE A 233 19.62 -15.86 13.15
N ALA A 234 19.32 -14.67 12.63
CA ALA A 234 20.20 -13.99 11.69
C ALA A 234 21.58 -13.66 12.31
N ASP A 235 21.62 -13.25 13.58
CA ASP A 235 22.85 -12.93 14.29
C ASP A 235 23.71 -14.18 14.53
N ILE A 236 23.10 -15.31 14.91
CA ILE A 236 23.81 -16.59 15.10
C ILE A 236 24.30 -17.11 13.74
N TYR A 237 23.40 -17.26 12.78
CA TYR A 237 23.69 -17.89 11.51
C TYR A 237 24.68 -17.11 10.64
N SER A 238 24.68 -15.77 10.73
CA SER A 238 25.67 -14.94 10.03
C SER A 238 27.10 -15.18 10.53
N ARG A 239 27.28 -15.52 11.81
CA ARG A 239 28.59 -15.72 12.44
C ARG A 239 29.07 -17.17 12.37
N THR A 240 28.20 -18.12 12.68
CA THR A 240 28.59 -19.52 12.91
C THR A 240 28.16 -20.46 11.79
N LYS A 241 27.21 -20.05 10.94
CA LYS A 241 26.54 -20.93 9.95
C LYS A 241 26.00 -22.21 10.57
N ASP A 242 25.53 -22.10 11.82
CA ASP A 242 25.00 -23.21 12.60
C ASP A 242 23.73 -23.81 11.96
N LYS A 243 23.77 -25.12 11.71
CA LYS A 243 22.66 -25.85 11.10
C LYS A 243 21.51 -26.08 12.08
N GLU A 244 21.81 -26.28 13.36
CA GLU A 244 20.79 -26.54 14.38
C GLU A 244 19.91 -25.30 14.55
N ALA A 245 20.53 -24.12 14.70
CA ALA A 245 19.81 -22.84 14.75
C ALA A 245 18.93 -22.58 13.52
N ARG A 246 19.33 -23.07 12.34
CA ARG A 246 18.53 -22.96 11.11
C ARG A 246 17.33 -23.89 11.14
N ASP A 247 17.53 -25.13 11.54
CA ASP A 247 16.47 -26.13 11.54
C ASP A 247 15.41 -25.79 12.61
N ASP A 248 15.83 -25.31 13.79
CA ASP A 248 14.93 -24.78 14.83
C ASP A 248 14.13 -23.57 14.35
N TYR A 249 14.78 -22.65 13.64
CA TYR A 249 14.10 -21.48 13.08
C TYR A 249 13.08 -21.87 11.99
N MET A 250 13.40 -22.87 11.16
CA MET A 250 12.45 -23.39 10.17
C MET A 250 11.24 -24.03 10.83
N ALA A 251 11.45 -24.84 11.89
CA ALA A 251 10.36 -25.44 12.66
C ALA A 251 9.46 -24.36 13.30
N LEU A 252 10.05 -23.30 13.86
CA LEU A 252 9.29 -22.17 14.39
C LEU A 252 8.42 -21.50 13.31
N LEU A 253 8.97 -21.25 12.12
CA LEU A 253 8.21 -20.66 11.02
C LEU A 253 7.07 -21.57 10.55
N ASP A 254 7.30 -22.89 10.49
CA ASP A 254 6.27 -23.88 10.17
C ASP A 254 5.13 -23.86 11.19
N ASP A 255 5.45 -23.86 12.49
CA ASP A 255 4.45 -23.81 13.55
C ASP A 255 3.65 -22.51 13.51
N LEU A 256 4.32 -21.36 13.28
CA LEU A 256 3.66 -20.07 13.16
C LEU A 256 2.74 -20.04 11.94
N ASP A 257 3.19 -20.54 10.80
CA ASP A 257 2.41 -20.59 9.57
C ASP A 257 1.11 -21.39 9.76
N HIS A 258 1.21 -22.61 10.31
CA HIS A 258 0.04 -23.44 10.63
C HIS A 258 -0.93 -22.75 11.59
N ASN A 259 -0.41 -22.13 12.65
CA ASN A 259 -1.23 -21.47 13.66
C ASN A 259 -1.94 -20.22 13.12
N PHE A 260 -1.29 -19.42 12.27
CA PHE A 260 -1.89 -18.24 11.65
C PHE A 260 -2.93 -18.64 10.58
N ALA A 261 -2.64 -19.67 9.78
CA ALA A 261 -3.59 -20.21 8.81
C ALA A 261 -4.82 -20.82 9.50
N ALA A 262 -4.64 -21.54 10.62
CA ALA A 262 -5.74 -22.06 11.42
C ALA A 262 -6.60 -20.93 12.01
N ARG A 263 -5.98 -19.87 12.54
CA ARG A 263 -6.71 -18.70 13.07
C ARG A 263 -7.53 -18.01 11.99
N THR A 264 -6.97 -17.82 10.80
CA THR A 264 -7.65 -17.21 9.66
C THR A 264 -8.86 -18.03 9.23
N ARG A 265 -8.71 -19.36 9.12
CA ARG A 265 -9.83 -20.26 8.79
C ARG A 265 -10.94 -20.21 9.83
N LYS A 266 -10.60 -20.11 11.11
CA LYS A 266 -11.59 -20.01 12.19
C LYS A 266 -12.43 -18.75 12.09
N SER A 267 -11.83 -17.59 11.86
CA SER A 267 -12.56 -16.33 11.60
C SER A 267 -13.60 -16.49 10.50
N LEU A 268 -13.19 -17.03 9.34
CA LEU A 268 -14.07 -17.21 8.19
C LEU A 268 -15.21 -18.21 8.44
N LEU A 269 -15.04 -19.16 9.36
CA LEU A 269 -16.09 -20.09 9.77
C LEU A 269 -17.09 -19.43 10.70
N ASP A 270 -16.60 -18.65 11.67
CA ASP A 270 -17.44 -17.89 12.61
C ASP A 270 -18.36 -16.93 11.82
N ASP A 271 -17.84 -16.24 10.78
CA ASP A 271 -18.63 -15.37 9.89
C ASP A 271 -19.75 -16.12 9.14
N ARG A 272 -19.49 -17.35 8.69
CA ARG A 272 -20.51 -18.16 8.00
C ARG A 272 -21.60 -18.62 8.96
N SER A 273 -21.24 -18.92 10.21
CA SER A 273 -22.23 -19.28 11.23
C SER A 273 -23.13 -18.09 11.57
N ASP A 274 -22.55 -16.90 11.73
CA ASP A 274 -23.31 -15.66 11.96
C ASP A 274 -24.34 -15.42 10.85
N LEU A 275 -23.92 -15.50 9.57
CA LEU A 275 -24.81 -15.33 8.43
C LEU A 275 -25.94 -16.37 8.40
N THR A 276 -25.63 -17.62 8.74
CA THR A 276 -26.63 -18.71 8.76
C THR A 276 -27.69 -18.42 9.83
N ILE A 277 -27.27 -17.99 11.02
CA ILE A 277 -28.16 -17.62 12.11
C ILE A 277 -29.03 -16.41 11.69
N GLU A 278 -28.46 -15.39 11.06
CA GLU A 278 -29.23 -14.23 10.58
C GLU A 278 -30.27 -14.62 9.53
N ILE A 279 -29.92 -15.51 8.58
CA ILE A 279 -30.86 -16.04 7.58
C ILE A 279 -32.01 -16.80 8.27
N ASP A 280 -31.70 -17.63 9.26
CA ASP A 280 -32.72 -18.41 9.97
C ASP A 280 -33.64 -17.52 10.81
N VAL A 281 -33.09 -16.49 11.47
CA VAL A 281 -33.89 -15.48 12.18
C VAL A 281 -34.78 -14.68 11.22
N LEU A 282 -34.27 -14.30 10.05
CA LEU A 282 -35.07 -13.61 9.03
C LEU A 282 -36.19 -14.52 8.50
N ARG A 283 -35.92 -15.79 8.24
CA ARG A 283 -36.95 -16.78 7.86
C ARG A 283 -38.01 -16.93 8.93
N GLU A 284 -37.62 -17.00 10.19
CA GLU A 284 -38.56 -17.08 11.31
C GLU A 284 -39.45 -15.83 11.38
N ARG A 285 -38.87 -14.63 11.25
CA ARG A 285 -39.63 -13.37 11.19
C ARG A 285 -40.58 -13.31 10.00
N LEU A 286 -40.11 -13.63 8.79
CA LEU A 286 -40.94 -13.68 7.59
C LEU A 286 -42.09 -14.68 7.71
N SER A 287 -41.84 -15.84 8.33
CA SER A 287 -42.88 -16.85 8.59
C SER A 287 -43.95 -16.36 9.58
N ARG A 288 -43.55 -15.56 10.58
CA ARG A 288 -44.47 -14.94 11.56
C ARG A 288 -45.26 -13.79 10.96
N GLU A 289 -44.66 -13.05 10.03
CA GLU A 289 -45.29 -11.92 9.33
C GLU A 289 -46.11 -12.35 8.09
N GLY A 290 -46.14 -13.66 7.77
CA GLY A 290 -46.98 -14.22 6.71
C GLY A 290 -46.55 -13.91 5.28
N VAL A 291 -45.35 -13.33 5.09
CA VAL A 291 -44.81 -12.97 3.78
C VAL A 291 -44.14 -14.19 3.15
N ARG A 292 -44.78 -14.81 2.16
CA ARG A 292 -44.14 -15.84 1.33
C ARG A 292 -43.35 -15.15 0.22
N LEU A 293 -42.05 -15.43 0.16
CA LEU A 293 -41.22 -15.09 -0.99
C LEU A 293 -41.67 -16.00 -2.16
N GLU A 294 -42.40 -15.45 -3.13
CA GLU A 294 -42.56 -16.07 -4.46
C GLU A 294 -41.27 -15.92 -5.28
#